data_AF-A0A254QL29-F1
#
_entry.id   AF-A0A254QL29-F1
#
_cell.length_a   1.000
_cell.length_b   1.000
_cell.length_c   1.000
_cell.angle_alpha   90.00
_cell.angle_beta   90.00
_cell.angle_gamma   90.00
#
_symmetry.space_group_name_H-M   'P 1'
#
loop_
_entity.id
_entity.type
_entity.pdbx_description
1 polymer ?
#
loop_
_entity_poly.entity_id
_entity_poly.type
_entity_poly.pdbx_seq_one_letter_code
_entity_poly.pdbx_strand_id
1 'polypeptide(L)'
;MAGGKQVAVNEVYREGISKVSATDIAYAASWGYRIKLLGIAEMIGEAVRVRVHPTMIPLTHPLASVNGVYNALWIHGDFVGDVMFSGRGAGSDPTGSAVIGDFLDVGRNIFAGGSGSAIPYDEGMKTAPMDDLETTYYLRIQVEDKPRTLGEISMVFGRHEISIAEMQMRTLPSEKGEIVCLTHKAKESAVQAALAEVQWLPCVSKVATTIRVETA
;
A
#
# COMPACT_ATOMS: atom_id res chain seq x y z
N MET A 1 -8.01 -15.02 9.77
CA MET A 1 -8.28 -14.38 11.08
C MET A 1 -9.26 -13.21 10.99
N ALA A 2 -9.09 -12.19 10.14
CA ALA A 2 -10.09 -11.11 10.05
C ALA A 2 -11.42 -11.53 9.37
N GLY A 3 -11.35 -12.34 8.30
CA GLY A 3 -12.55 -12.81 7.57
C GLY A 3 -12.99 -14.25 7.87
N GLY A 4 -12.44 -14.88 8.92
CA GLY A 4 -12.76 -16.28 9.27
C GLY A 4 -12.33 -17.36 8.26
N LYS A 5 -11.76 -16.96 7.10
CA LYS A 5 -11.40 -17.86 6.00
C LYS A 5 -9.91 -17.84 5.67
N GLN A 6 -9.45 -18.87 4.95
CA GLN A 6 -8.08 -18.95 4.44
C GLN A 6 -7.91 -18.19 3.12
N VAL A 7 -6.73 -17.59 2.93
CA VAL A 7 -6.27 -16.97 1.67
C VAL A 7 -4.92 -17.57 1.33
N ALA A 8 -4.74 -18.02 0.09
CA ALA A 8 -3.48 -18.62 -0.31
C ALA A 8 -2.40 -17.55 -0.52
N VAL A 9 -1.15 -17.84 -0.14
CA VAL A 9 -0.06 -16.85 -0.17
C VAL A 9 0.20 -16.32 -1.58
N ASN A 10 -0.01 -17.14 -2.61
CA ASN A 10 0.12 -16.77 -4.02
C ASN A 10 -0.99 -15.83 -4.52
N GLU A 11 -2.10 -15.70 -3.79
CA GLU A 11 -3.17 -14.76 -4.10
C GLU A 11 -2.93 -13.38 -3.48
N VAL A 12 -1.90 -13.23 -2.64
CA VAL A 12 -1.52 -11.96 -2.04
C VAL A 12 -0.70 -11.15 -3.04
N TYR A 13 -1.20 -9.98 -3.45
CA TYR A 13 -0.40 -9.05 -4.25
C TYR A 13 0.82 -8.57 -3.45
N ARG A 14 2.01 -8.56 -4.06
CA ARG A 14 3.27 -8.20 -3.37
C ARG A 14 4.13 -7.28 -4.22
N GLU A 15 4.48 -6.15 -3.64
CA GLU A 15 5.44 -5.18 -4.17
C GLU A 15 6.42 -4.77 -3.05
N GLY A 16 7.71 -4.77 -3.35
CA GLY A 16 8.75 -4.37 -2.39
C GLY A 16 9.06 -2.87 -2.42
N ILE A 17 9.95 -2.43 -1.53
CA ILE A 17 10.36 -1.02 -1.42
C ILE A 17 11.58 -0.65 -2.30
N SER A 18 12.08 -1.56 -3.13
CA SER A 18 13.35 -1.37 -3.87
C SER A 18 13.32 -0.21 -4.87
N LYS A 19 12.12 0.20 -5.32
CA LYS A 19 11.92 1.34 -6.23
C LYS A 19 11.69 2.67 -5.50
N VAL A 20 11.51 2.65 -4.18
CA VAL A 20 11.26 3.86 -3.39
C VAL A 20 12.59 4.61 -3.21
N SER A 21 12.67 5.82 -3.73
CA SER A 21 13.85 6.68 -3.65
C SER A 21 13.74 7.71 -2.52
N ALA A 22 14.88 8.29 -2.13
CA ALA A 22 14.91 9.43 -1.21
C ALA A 22 14.08 10.63 -1.73
N THR A 23 14.03 10.80 -3.05
CA THR A 23 13.21 11.82 -3.70
C THR A 23 11.71 11.59 -3.46
N ASP A 24 11.26 10.34 -3.56
CA ASP A 24 9.85 9.97 -3.28
C ASP A 24 9.50 10.27 -1.81
N ILE A 25 10.40 9.95 -0.88
CA ILE A 25 10.24 10.22 0.56
C ILE A 25 10.14 11.74 0.82
N ALA A 26 10.94 12.54 0.12
CA ALA A 26 10.92 14.00 0.26
C ALA A 26 9.61 14.60 -0.26
N TYR A 27 9.12 14.18 -1.43
CA TYR A 27 7.84 14.63 -1.97
C TYR A 27 6.67 14.20 -1.09
N ALA A 28 6.66 12.93 -0.63
CA ALA A 28 5.65 12.46 0.30
C ALA A 28 5.58 13.36 1.54
N ALA A 29 6.73 13.68 2.13
CA ALA A 29 6.79 14.53 3.30
C ALA A 29 6.32 15.97 3.02
N SER A 30 6.67 16.57 1.87
CA SER A 30 6.21 17.91 1.51
C SER A 30 4.71 17.99 1.25
N TRP A 31 4.10 16.89 0.81
CA TRP A 31 2.66 16.78 0.57
C TRP A 31 1.87 16.27 1.77
N GLY A 32 2.51 16.11 2.94
CA GLY A 32 1.83 15.72 4.17
C GLY A 32 1.60 14.22 4.34
N TYR A 33 2.43 13.39 3.69
CA TYR A 33 2.36 11.93 3.73
C TYR A 33 3.64 11.28 4.27
N ARG A 34 3.53 10.00 4.64
CA ARG A 34 4.65 9.09 4.90
C ARG A 34 4.52 7.86 4.01
N ILE A 35 5.63 7.38 3.47
CA ILE A 35 5.69 6.10 2.78
C ILE A 35 5.92 5.00 3.83
N LYS A 36 5.05 3.98 3.85
CA LYS A 36 5.18 2.76 4.65
C LYS A 36 4.99 1.53 3.77
N LEU A 37 5.65 0.43 4.10
CA LEU A 37 5.31 -0.88 3.51
C LEU A 37 4.16 -1.46 4.32
N LEU A 38 2.96 -1.50 3.73
CA LEU A 38 1.76 -1.96 4.43
C LEU A 38 1.32 -3.31 3.90
N GLY A 39 0.89 -4.20 4.80
CA GLY A 39 0.01 -5.32 4.47
C GLY A 39 -1.43 -4.90 4.75
N ILE A 40 -2.27 -4.94 3.73
CA ILE A 40 -3.67 -4.52 3.79
C ILE A 40 -4.53 -5.72 3.42
N ALA A 41 -5.50 -6.02 4.29
CA ALA A 41 -6.54 -7.02 4.05
C ALA A 41 -7.89 -6.33 4.22
N GLU A 42 -8.68 -6.30 3.16
CA GLU A 42 -9.92 -5.52 3.08
C GLU A 42 -11.06 -6.41 2.57
N MET A 43 -12.21 -6.34 3.24
CA MET A 43 -13.41 -7.06 2.82
C MET A 43 -14.12 -6.31 1.69
N ILE A 44 -14.34 -6.98 0.56
CA ILE A 44 -15.05 -6.45 -0.61
C ILE A 44 -16.28 -7.34 -0.86
N GLY A 45 -17.39 -7.03 -0.20
CA GLY A 45 -18.56 -7.91 -0.18
C GLY A 45 -18.22 -9.27 0.41
N GLU A 46 -18.36 -10.34 -0.38
CA GLU A 46 -17.99 -11.71 0.03
C GLU A 46 -16.53 -12.09 -0.30
N ALA A 47 -15.79 -11.21 -0.96
CA ALA A 47 -14.40 -11.40 -1.32
C ALA A 47 -13.46 -10.64 -0.37
N VAL A 48 -12.18 -10.97 -0.40
CA VAL A 48 -11.12 -10.23 0.30
C VAL A 48 -10.07 -9.76 -0.68
N ARG A 49 -9.61 -8.51 -0.54
CA ARG A 49 -8.41 -8.02 -1.21
C ARG A 49 -7.26 -8.05 -0.23
N VAL A 50 -6.22 -8.85 -0.52
CA VAL A 50 -5.02 -8.94 0.31
C VAL A 50 -3.80 -8.48 -0.49
N ARG A 51 -3.12 -7.45 -0.01
CA ARG A 51 -2.04 -6.79 -0.74
C ARG A 51 -0.93 -6.31 0.20
N VAL A 52 0.31 -6.38 -0.25
CA VAL A 52 1.49 -5.83 0.40
C VAL A 52 2.22 -4.95 -0.58
N HIS A 53 2.32 -3.65 -0.32
CA HIS A 53 3.04 -2.73 -1.21
C HIS A 53 3.47 -1.46 -0.46
N PRO A 54 4.42 -0.67 -1.01
CA PRO A 54 4.66 0.69 -0.55
C PRO A 54 3.37 1.50 -0.68
N THR A 55 3.05 2.25 0.36
CA THR A 55 1.83 3.04 0.46
C THR A 55 2.16 4.38 1.10
N MET A 56 1.68 5.46 0.49
CA MET A 56 1.63 6.77 1.12
C MET A 56 0.41 6.85 2.04
N ILE A 57 0.62 7.22 3.28
CA ILE A 57 -0.45 7.48 4.25
C ILE A 57 -0.31 8.90 4.80
N PRO A 58 -1.43 9.60 5.07
CA PRO A 58 -1.39 10.93 5.69
C PRO A 58 -0.57 10.93 6.98
N LEU A 59 0.11 12.03 7.28
CA LEU A 59 0.83 12.20 8.55
C LEU A 59 -0.07 12.07 9.78
N THR A 60 -1.38 12.30 9.61
CA THR A 60 -2.40 12.15 10.66
C THR A 60 -2.79 10.69 10.92
N HIS A 61 -2.48 9.78 10.00
CA HIS A 61 -2.84 8.37 10.15
C HIS A 61 -1.99 7.71 11.27
N PRO A 62 -2.57 6.92 12.19
CA PRO A 62 -1.83 6.34 13.31
C PRO A 62 -0.57 5.56 12.91
N LEU A 63 -0.64 4.77 11.83
CA LEU A 63 0.49 4.03 11.28
C LEU A 63 1.65 4.92 10.78
N ALA A 64 1.41 6.20 10.46
CA ALA A 64 2.45 7.11 10.01
C ALA A 64 3.52 7.36 11.10
N SER A 65 3.09 7.31 12.36
CA SER A 65 3.94 7.52 13.54
C SER A 65 4.81 6.31 13.93
N VAL A 66 4.54 5.13 13.36
CA VAL A 66 5.23 3.87 13.71
C VAL A 66 6.59 3.82 13.03
N ASN A 67 7.67 3.90 13.81
CA ASN A 67 9.03 4.05 13.30
C ASN A 67 9.98 2.99 13.85
N GLY A 68 11.11 2.79 13.18
CA GLY A 68 12.15 1.85 13.61
C GLY A 68 11.69 0.39 13.50
N VAL A 69 11.97 -0.41 14.53
CA VAL A 69 11.67 -1.86 14.58
C VAL A 69 10.28 -2.18 15.15
N TYR A 70 9.43 -1.17 15.31
CA TYR A 70 8.06 -1.35 15.76
C TYR A 70 7.18 -1.80 14.60
N ASN A 71 6.36 -2.81 14.87
CA ASN A 71 5.25 -3.19 14.01
C ASN A 71 3.97 -2.66 14.63
N ALA A 72 3.00 -2.35 13.78
CA ALA A 72 1.66 -2.02 14.21
C ALA A 72 0.63 -2.71 13.33
N LEU A 73 -0.47 -3.11 13.96
CA LEU A 73 -1.66 -3.64 13.32
C LEU A 73 -2.80 -2.68 13.61
N TRP A 74 -3.36 -2.09 12.56
CA TRP A 74 -4.55 -1.26 12.64
C TRP A 74 -5.73 -2.06 12.07
N ILE A 75 -6.82 -2.13 12.83
CA ILE A 75 -8.03 -2.88 12.48
C ILE A 75 -9.21 -1.94 12.62
N HIS A 76 -10.02 -1.87 11.58
CA HIS A 76 -11.34 -1.26 11.62
C HIS A 76 -12.41 -2.36 11.77
N GLY A 77 -13.32 -2.20 12.73
CA GLY A 77 -14.47 -3.09 12.88
C GLY A 77 -15.76 -2.33 13.15
N ASP A 78 -16.88 -2.84 12.62
CA ASP A 78 -18.19 -2.14 12.58
C ASP A 78 -18.65 -1.56 13.92
N PHE A 79 -18.38 -2.26 15.03
CA PHE A 79 -18.82 -1.85 16.37
C PHE A 79 -17.69 -1.31 17.26
N VAL A 80 -16.48 -1.83 17.10
CA VAL A 80 -15.32 -1.44 17.93
C VAL A 80 -14.62 -0.20 17.39
N GLY A 81 -14.88 0.15 16.12
CA GLY A 81 -14.19 1.22 15.42
C GLY A 81 -12.73 0.87 15.16
N ASP A 82 -11.88 1.88 15.26
CA ASP A 82 -10.44 1.76 14.98
C ASP A 82 -9.69 1.27 16.21
N VAL A 83 -8.99 0.14 16.07
CA VAL A 83 -8.12 -0.43 17.10
C VAL A 83 -6.72 -0.57 16.55
N MET A 84 -5.73 -0.12 17.32
CA MET A 84 -4.32 -0.23 16.97
C MET A 84 -3.54 -1.02 18.03
N PHE A 85 -2.88 -2.07 17.59
CA PHE A 85 -1.89 -2.81 18.36
C PHE A 85 -0.50 -2.39 17.89
N SER A 86 0.40 -2.06 18.81
CA SER A 86 1.77 -1.63 18.48
C SER A 86 2.77 -2.28 19.43
N GLY A 87 3.90 -2.72 18.90
CA GLY A 87 4.94 -3.37 19.67
C GLY A 87 6.18 -3.66 18.84
N ARG A 88 7.23 -4.17 19.49
CA ARG A 88 8.43 -4.63 18.77
C ARG A 88 8.09 -5.94 18.06
N GLY A 89 8.16 -5.93 16.73
CA GLY A 89 7.79 -7.09 15.91
C GLY A 89 8.98 -7.97 15.49
N ALA A 90 10.20 -7.58 15.86
CA ALA A 90 11.42 -8.34 15.60
C ALA A 90 12.37 -8.24 16.79
N GLY A 91 13.15 -9.30 17.02
CA GLY A 91 14.08 -9.44 18.14
C GLY A 91 13.88 -10.76 18.90
N SER A 92 14.94 -11.24 19.57
CA SER A 92 14.92 -12.50 20.33
C SER A 92 13.82 -12.49 21.41
N ASP A 93 13.78 -11.42 22.20
CA ASP A 93 12.94 -11.39 23.40
C ASP A 93 11.44 -11.21 23.09
N PRO A 94 11.02 -10.31 22.16
CA PRO A 94 9.62 -10.23 21.76
C PRO A 94 9.09 -11.53 21.15
N THR A 95 9.92 -12.22 20.36
CA THR A 95 9.56 -13.50 19.74
C THR A 95 9.45 -14.60 20.80
N GLY A 96 10.41 -14.66 21.74
CA GLY A 96 10.38 -15.59 22.86
C GLY A 96 9.16 -15.40 23.75
N SER A 97 8.75 -14.15 24.00
CA SER A 97 7.54 -13.83 24.77
C SER A 97 6.27 -14.44 24.16
N ALA A 98 6.09 -14.32 22.83
CA ALA A 98 4.94 -14.91 22.13
C ALA A 98 4.91 -16.44 22.26
N VAL A 99 6.08 -17.09 22.07
CA VAL A 99 6.22 -18.54 22.20
C VAL A 99 5.90 -19.02 23.62
N ILE A 100 6.36 -18.31 24.66
CA ILE A 100 6.03 -18.65 26.06
C ILE A 100 4.54 -18.46 26.34
N GLY A 101 3.89 -17.46 25.77
CA GLY A 101 2.43 -17.28 25.83
C GLY A 101 1.69 -18.51 25.31
N ASP A 102 2.04 -18.97 24.11
CA ASP A 102 1.45 -20.17 23.51
C ASP A 102 1.68 -21.41 24.39
N PHE A 103 2.89 -21.59 24.96
CA PHE A 103 3.17 -22.69 25.89
C PHE A 103 2.29 -22.67 27.13
N LEU A 104 2.07 -21.49 27.73
CA LEU A 104 1.21 -21.34 28.90
C LEU A 104 -0.25 -21.64 28.56
N ASP A 105 -0.73 -21.20 27.40
CA ASP A 105 -2.10 -21.44 26.96
C ASP A 105 -2.33 -22.93 26.63
N VAL A 106 -1.38 -23.58 25.96
CA VAL A 106 -1.40 -25.04 25.75
C VAL A 106 -1.39 -25.78 27.09
N GLY A 107 -0.53 -25.38 28.04
CA GLY A 107 -0.46 -25.98 29.36
C GLY A 107 -1.77 -25.85 30.15
N ARG A 108 -2.42 -24.67 30.11
CA ARG A 108 -3.74 -24.43 30.71
C ARG A 108 -4.82 -25.31 30.08
N ASN A 109 -4.83 -25.45 28.76
CA ASN A 109 -5.80 -26.28 28.05
C ASN A 109 -5.65 -27.76 28.45
N ILE A 110 -4.42 -28.28 28.49
CA ILE A 110 -4.12 -29.64 28.95
C ILE A 110 -4.59 -29.84 30.38
N PHE A 111 -4.28 -28.90 31.28
CA PHE A 111 -4.67 -28.99 32.69
C PHE A 111 -6.20 -28.98 32.87
N ALA A 112 -6.91 -28.19 32.07
CA ALA A 112 -8.37 -28.13 32.07
C ALA A 112 -9.03 -29.33 31.33
N GLY A 113 -8.26 -30.25 30.75
CA GLY A 113 -8.77 -31.37 29.96
C GLY A 113 -9.42 -30.97 28.63
N GLY A 114 -9.15 -29.76 28.14
CA GLY A 114 -9.71 -29.22 26.90
C GLY A 114 -8.73 -29.28 25.72
N SER A 115 -9.27 -29.30 24.50
CA SER A 115 -8.48 -29.26 23.25
C SER A 115 -7.96 -27.86 22.88
N GLY A 116 -8.28 -26.84 23.68
CA GLY A 116 -8.08 -25.44 23.32
C GLY A 116 -9.11 -24.94 22.32
N SER A 117 -9.14 -23.61 22.11
CA SER A 117 -9.95 -22.97 21.07
C SER A 117 -9.12 -22.89 19.79
N ALA A 118 -9.36 -23.78 18.83
CA ALA A 118 -8.96 -23.54 17.47
C ALA A 118 -10.03 -22.68 16.82
N ILE A 119 -9.67 -21.54 16.23
CA ILE A 119 -10.57 -20.83 15.32
C ILE A 119 -10.63 -21.70 14.06
N PRO A 120 -11.75 -22.39 13.77
CA PRO A 120 -11.86 -23.12 12.51
C PRO A 120 -11.75 -22.11 11.38
N TYR A 121 -10.92 -22.41 10.40
CA TYR A 121 -10.86 -21.63 9.17
C TYR A 121 -11.62 -22.40 8.10
N ASP A 122 -12.68 -21.80 7.57
CA ASP A 122 -13.32 -22.34 6.37
C ASP A 122 -12.40 -22.12 5.16
N GLU A 123 -12.34 -23.12 4.28
CA GLU A 123 -11.61 -23.01 3.02
C GLU A 123 -12.30 -22.02 2.05
N GLY A 124 -11.50 -21.38 1.19
CA GLY A 124 -12.00 -20.82 -0.06
C GLY A 124 -12.64 -19.43 0.03
N MET A 125 -11.93 -18.44 0.59
CA MET A 125 -12.35 -17.05 0.36
C MET A 125 -11.99 -16.63 -1.06
N LYS A 126 -12.94 -16.07 -1.79
CA LYS A 126 -12.65 -15.45 -3.09
C LYS A 126 -11.74 -14.24 -2.87
N THR A 127 -10.69 -14.13 -3.68
CA THR A 127 -9.81 -12.97 -3.67
C THR A 127 -10.25 -11.97 -4.72
N ALA A 128 -10.37 -10.69 -4.33
CA ALA A 128 -10.64 -9.61 -5.26
C ALA A 128 -9.33 -9.24 -5.98
N PRO A 129 -9.34 -9.11 -7.31
CA PRO A 129 -8.13 -8.84 -8.06
C PRO A 129 -7.59 -7.44 -7.75
N MET A 130 -6.26 -7.29 -7.89
CA MET A 130 -5.59 -6.01 -7.71
C MET A 130 -6.04 -4.98 -8.75
N ASP A 131 -6.33 -5.43 -9.97
CA ASP A 131 -6.80 -4.60 -11.09
C ASP A 131 -8.10 -3.85 -10.77
N ASP A 132 -8.90 -4.37 -9.83
CA ASP A 132 -10.15 -3.75 -9.37
C ASP A 132 -9.96 -2.82 -8.16
N LEU A 133 -8.74 -2.62 -7.68
CA LEU A 133 -8.46 -1.63 -6.64
C LEU A 133 -8.74 -0.23 -7.18
N GLU A 134 -9.50 0.55 -6.42
CA GLU A 134 -9.71 1.96 -6.71
C GLU A 134 -9.12 2.79 -5.56
N THR A 135 -8.04 3.51 -5.87
CA THR A 135 -7.31 4.30 -4.88
C THR A 135 -6.62 5.49 -5.52
N THR A 136 -5.98 6.34 -4.72
CA THR A 136 -5.19 7.46 -5.19
C THR A 136 -3.76 7.02 -5.47
N TYR A 137 -3.11 7.61 -6.48
CA TYR A 137 -1.77 7.26 -6.88
C TYR A 137 -0.84 8.48 -6.86
N TYR A 138 0.32 8.29 -6.24
CA TYR A 138 1.50 9.11 -6.44
C TYR A 138 2.27 8.59 -7.66
N LEU A 139 2.53 9.48 -8.61
CA LEU A 139 3.27 9.18 -9.82
C LEU A 139 4.45 10.13 -9.93
N ARG A 140 5.63 9.60 -10.21
CA ARG A 140 6.83 10.37 -10.53
C ARG A 140 7.37 9.96 -11.88
N ILE A 141 7.35 10.90 -12.83
CA ILE A 141 7.67 10.68 -14.23
C ILE A 141 8.83 11.60 -14.60
N GLN A 142 9.92 11.02 -15.10
CA GLN A 142 11.04 11.77 -15.65
C GLN A 142 10.79 12.03 -17.13
N VAL A 143 10.96 13.28 -17.51
CA VAL A 143 10.60 13.79 -18.83
C VAL A 143 11.72 14.64 -19.41
N GLU A 144 11.63 14.90 -20.71
CA GLU A 144 12.43 15.92 -21.37
C GLU A 144 11.79 17.30 -21.14
N ASP A 145 12.61 18.31 -20.84
CA ASP A 145 12.13 19.68 -20.60
C ASP A 145 11.84 20.40 -21.93
N LYS A 146 10.72 20.00 -22.55
CA LYS A 146 10.27 20.49 -23.86
C LYS A 146 8.82 20.95 -23.81
N PRO A 147 8.43 21.90 -24.70
CA PRO A 147 7.02 22.26 -24.85
C PRO A 147 6.15 21.03 -25.15
N ARG A 148 4.90 21.05 -24.66
CA ARG A 148 3.87 20.01 -24.84
C ARG A 148 4.02 18.73 -24.00
N THR A 149 5.16 18.48 -23.36
CA THR A 149 5.37 17.30 -22.50
C THR A 149 4.21 17.07 -21.52
N LEU A 150 3.84 18.09 -20.74
CA LEU A 150 2.71 18.00 -19.80
C LEU A 150 1.37 17.73 -20.52
N GLY A 151 1.12 18.41 -21.64
CA GLY A 151 -0.10 18.23 -22.40
C GLY A 151 -0.26 16.80 -22.92
N GLU A 152 0.82 16.18 -23.42
CA GLU A 152 0.79 14.80 -23.90
C GLU A 152 0.47 13.80 -22.79
N ILE A 153 1.12 13.94 -21.62
CA ILE A 153 0.87 13.09 -20.45
C ILE A 153 -0.55 13.26 -19.93
N SER A 154 -1.02 14.50 -19.77
CA SER A 154 -2.39 14.79 -19.32
C SER A 154 -3.44 14.24 -20.29
N MET A 155 -3.18 14.27 -21.60
CA MET A 155 -4.07 13.68 -22.59
C MET A 155 -4.14 12.16 -22.48
N VAL A 156 -3.04 11.47 -22.15
CA VAL A 156 -3.08 10.03 -21.85
C VAL A 156 -3.93 9.77 -20.62
N PHE A 157 -3.68 10.47 -19.51
CA PHE A 157 -4.46 10.30 -18.29
C PHE A 157 -5.95 10.56 -18.50
N GLY A 158 -6.30 11.60 -19.27
CA GLY A 158 -7.69 11.88 -19.64
C GLY A 158 -8.35 10.78 -20.47
N ARG A 159 -7.62 10.10 -21.37
CA ARG A 159 -8.15 8.94 -22.13
C ARG A 159 -8.49 7.75 -21.26
N HIS A 160 -7.77 7.57 -20.15
CA HIS A 160 -7.99 6.50 -19.17
C HIS A 160 -8.85 6.96 -17.99
N GLU A 161 -9.51 8.12 -18.10
CA GLU A 161 -10.40 8.70 -17.07
C GLU A 161 -9.70 8.97 -15.72
N ILE A 162 -8.40 9.24 -15.74
CA ILE A 162 -7.60 9.54 -14.55
C ILE A 162 -7.53 11.06 -14.36
N SER A 163 -8.12 11.55 -13.28
CA SER A 163 -8.02 12.95 -12.88
C SER A 163 -6.80 13.21 -12.01
N ILE A 164 -6.13 14.35 -12.19
CA ILE A 164 -4.99 14.79 -11.39
C ILE A 164 -5.50 15.72 -10.27
N ALA A 165 -5.19 15.40 -9.02
CA ALA A 165 -5.56 16.18 -7.84
C ALA A 165 -4.52 17.25 -7.50
N GLU A 166 -3.24 16.87 -7.52
CA GLU A 166 -2.11 17.76 -7.27
C GLU A 166 -0.98 17.43 -8.22
N MET A 167 -0.25 18.44 -8.69
CA MET A 167 0.90 18.25 -9.56
C MET A 167 1.97 19.29 -9.27
N GLN A 168 3.22 18.84 -9.34
CA GLN A 168 4.40 19.68 -9.33
C GLN A 168 5.33 19.28 -10.49
N MET A 169 5.89 20.28 -11.17
CA MET A 169 6.95 20.07 -12.16
C MET A 169 8.25 20.70 -11.66
N ARG A 170 9.36 20.01 -11.89
CA ARG A 170 10.69 20.48 -11.52
C ARG A 170 11.66 20.29 -12.68
N THR A 171 12.45 21.32 -12.98
CA THR A 171 13.58 21.21 -13.90
C THR A 171 14.74 20.50 -13.21
N LEU A 172 15.29 19.50 -13.86
CA LEU A 172 16.51 18.79 -13.51
C LEU A 172 17.67 19.30 -14.37
N PRO A 173 18.93 19.06 -13.97
CA PRO A 173 20.07 19.35 -14.84
C PRO A 173 19.96 18.64 -16.20
N SER A 174 20.64 19.18 -17.21
CA SER A 174 20.74 18.60 -18.56
C SER A 174 19.43 18.55 -19.36
N GLU A 175 18.63 19.62 -19.32
CA GLU A 175 17.36 19.73 -20.08
C GLU A 175 16.34 18.63 -19.78
N LYS A 176 16.40 18.06 -18.57
CA LYS A 176 15.43 17.09 -18.09
C LYS A 176 14.46 17.75 -17.14
N GLY A 177 13.26 17.21 -17.08
CA GLY A 177 12.24 17.57 -16.11
C GLY A 177 11.80 16.37 -15.29
N GLU A 178 11.11 16.66 -14.21
CA GLU A 178 10.37 15.69 -13.43
C GLU A 178 8.96 16.22 -13.23
N ILE A 179 7.97 15.39 -13.54
CA ILE A 179 6.57 15.62 -13.22
C ILE A 179 6.22 14.68 -12.08
N VAL A 180 5.71 15.25 -11.01
CA VAL A 180 5.21 14.52 -9.85
C VAL A 180 3.75 14.87 -9.69
N CYS A 181 2.88 13.87 -9.55
CA CYS A 181 1.47 14.13 -9.33
C CYS A 181 0.81 13.14 -8.38
N LEU A 182 -0.25 13.61 -7.75
CA LEU A 182 -1.27 12.80 -7.09
C LEU A 182 -2.50 12.77 -7.97
N THR A 183 -3.05 11.58 -8.19
CA THR A 183 -4.33 11.42 -8.87
C THR A 183 -5.50 11.67 -7.91
N HIS A 184 -6.72 11.77 -8.43
CA HIS A 184 -7.89 11.36 -7.66
C HIS A 184 -7.96 9.82 -7.60
N LYS A 185 -9.01 9.28 -6.96
CA LYS A 185 -9.28 7.84 -7.00
C LYS A 185 -9.40 7.38 -8.44
N ALA A 186 -8.66 6.34 -8.79
CA ALA A 186 -8.67 5.72 -10.10
C ALA A 186 -8.51 4.21 -9.96
N LYS A 187 -9.01 3.47 -10.95
CA LYS A 187 -8.89 2.01 -10.99
C LYS A 187 -7.45 1.61 -11.34
N GLU A 188 -6.89 0.64 -10.63
CA GLU A 188 -5.53 0.13 -10.83
C GLU A 188 -5.30 -0.26 -12.29
N SER A 189 -6.25 -0.98 -12.91
CA SER A 189 -6.14 -1.36 -14.32
C SER A 189 -6.00 -0.16 -15.26
N ALA A 190 -6.72 0.94 -14.98
CA ALA A 190 -6.66 2.16 -15.78
C ALA A 190 -5.31 2.87 -15.59
N VAL A 191 -4.82 2.94 -14.35
CA VAL A 191 -3.51 3.54 -14.04
C VAL A 191 -2.39 2.74 -14.70
N GLN A 192 -2.40 1.42 -14.61
CA GLN A 192 -1.39 0.58 -15.26
C GLN A 192 -1.42 0.73 -16.79
N ALA A 193 -2.61 0.77 -17.41
CA ALA A 193 -2.75 1.00 -18.84
C ALA A 193 -2.22 2.38 -19.26
N ALA A 194 -2.56 3.42 -18.49
CA ALA A 194 -2.09 4.78 -18.72
C ALA A 194 -0.57 4.89 -18.59
N LEU A 195 0.03 4.26 -17.57
CA LEU A 195 1.49 4.28 -17.36
C LEU A 195 2.23 3.51 -18.45
N ALA A 196 1.65 2.40 -18.93
CA ALA A 196 2.20 1.69 -20.08
C ALA A 196 2.22 2.57 -21.32
N GLU A 197 1.17 3.36 -21.58
CA GLU A 197 1.12 4.29 -22.71
C GLU A 197 2.06 5.49 -22.52
N VAL A 198 2.09 6.09 -21.32
CA VAL A 198 2.99 7.20 -20.97
C VAL A 198 4.45 6.81 -21.16
N GLN A 199 4.83 5.58 -20.82
CA GLN A 199 6.21 5.11 -20.97
C GLN A 199 6.71 5.12 -22.42
N TRP A 200 5.81 5.09 -23.41
CA TRP A 200 6.15 5.13 -24.83
C TRP A 200 6.10 6.53 -25.44
N LEU A 201 5.73 7.56 -24.67
CA LEU A 201 5.75 8.94 -25.17
C LEU A 201 7.19 9.40 -25.42
N PRO A 202 7.50 10.05 -26.56
CA PRO A 202 8.85 10.52 -26.86
C PRO A 202 9.41 11.53 -25.84
N CYS A 203 8.53 12.24 -25.13
CA CYS A 203 8.89 13.22 -24.11
C CYS A 203 9.16 12.59 -22.74
N VAL A 204 8.94 11.28 -22.55
CA VAL A 204 9.11 10.58 -21.27
C VAL A 204 10.39 9.75 -21.29
N SER A 205 11.32 10.06 -20.39
CA SER A 205 12.54 9.27 -20.23
C SER A 205 12.28 8.00 -19.43
N LYS A 206 11.44 8.07 -18.37
CA LYS A 206 10.93 6.91 -17.61
C LYS A 206 9.80 7.29 -16.65
N VAL A 207 8.90 6.34 -16.39
CA VAL A 207 8.06 6.33 -15.19
C VAL A 207 8.95 5.85 -14.03
N ALA A 208 9.33 6.77 -13.13
CA ALA A 208 10.35 6.50 -12.11
C ALA A 208 9.78 5.74 -10.91
N THR A 209 8.63 6.17 -10.39
CA THR A 209 7.99 5.56 -9.22
C THR A 209 6.47 5.71 -9.32
N THR A 210 5.74 4.68 -8.90
CA THR A 210 4.29 4.69 -8.67
C THR A 210 4.05 4.17 -7.26
N ILE A 211 3.33 4.92 -6.43
CA ILE A 211 3.01 4.53 -5.05
C ILE A 211 1.52 4.77 -4.81
N ARG A 212 0.84 3.79 -4.23
CA ARG A 212 -0.58 3.90 -3.86
C ARG A 212 -0.73 4.77 -2.60
N VAL A 213 -1.83 5.48 -2.47
CA VAL A 213 -2.09 6.40 -1.37
C VAL A 213 -3.36 5.96 -0.65
N GLU A 214 -3.23 5.58 0.62
CA GLU A 214 -4.37 5.17 1.45
C GLU A 214 -4.67 6.28 2.46
N THR A 215 -5.92 6.73 2.50
CA THR A 215 -6.35 7.87 3.34
C THR A 215 -7.15 7.46 4.57
N ALA A 216 -7.50 6.18 4.69
CA ALA A 216 -8.26 5.60 5.78
C ALA A 216 -7.62 4.28 6.21
#